data_AF-A0A954XS75-F1
#
_entry.id   AF-A0A954XS75-F1
#
_cell.length_a   1.000
_cell.length_b   1.000
_cell.length_c   1.000
_cell.angle_alpha   90.00
_cell.angle_beta   90.00
_cell.angle_gamma   90.00
#
_symmetry.space_group_name_H-M   'P 1'
#
loop_
_entity.id
_entity.type
_entity.pdbx_description
1 polymer ?
#
loop_
_entity_poly.entity_id
_entity_poly.type
_entity_poly.pdbx_seq_one_letter_code
_entity_poly.pdbx_strand_id
1 'polypeptide(L)'
;RPAPSAVYELLRFGRVIGPDALVPADVPHWREVRYPGGQGWVNLNAAGVRKFSDADFPQWRAWQLIDDDIDGDSRCESAALSKLIEDPAGGDGRLARAELERRLQLPAVRMRLERAICKFPSEWDRASARARWGWLVGDAEFGLEAGDFAELMAHVEALTFPWAGAGTGVGVTHWHWDPRALLTHLRVCGWLSTEQLASAIKGAATRDVQRFSYAINKVCLKYLGHSVVRRSHFLGQLSHETAGLAGPMVERGNSAQSRLYETDKAFFMGPDTYRYFRRADGYERMRNTLGNQYDSGDGIKFRGRGGLQITGRANYATYWLYRGWLNADSFDARWWSLPGWWQPSTASGIRPAEILDPQQISARAQGNEYNPIDVAGWYWIDHEINRECDPESSTNASANMSDRVSSSINRYDTLTFPVRQRRVERAKSVLGDSA
;
A
#
# COMPACT_ATOMS: atom_id res chain seq x y z
N ARG A 1 11.35 -15.96 18.92
CA ARG A 1 10.02 -15.31 18.85
C ARG A 1 9.93 -14.62 17.49
N PRO A 2 8.78 -14.65 16.80
CA PRO A 2 8.62 -13.94 15.53
C PRO A 2 8.81 -12.43 15.73
N ALA A 3 9.28 -11.73 14.69
CA ALA A 3 9.42 -10.28 14.73
C ALA A 3 8.06 -9.62 14.99
N PRO A 4 7.93 -8.68 15.95
CA PRO A 4 6.68 -7.96 16.18
C PRO A 4 6.10 -7.29 14.92
N SER A 5 6.95 -6.84 13.99
CA SER A 5 6.52 -6.30 12.69
C SER A 5 5.79 -7.31 11.82
N ALA A 6 6.30 -8.54 11.72
CA ALA A 6 5.67 -9.63 11.01
C ALA A 6 4.35 -10.06 11.68
N VAL A 7 4.33 -10.10 13.02
CA VAL A 7 3.12 -10.40 13.80
C VAL A 7 2.07 -9.32 13.60
N TYR A 8 2.46 -8.05 13.57
CA TYR A 8 1.56 -6.93 13.31
C TYR A 8 0.86 -7.08 11.94
N GLU A 9 1.60 -7.44 10.91
CA GLU A 9 1.04 -7.70 9.58
C GLU A 9 0.16 -8.96 9.55
N LEU A 10 0.57 -10.04 10.21
CA LEU A 10 -0.25 -11.24 10.35
C LEU A 10 -1.61 -10.92 10.98
N LEU A 11 -1.62 -10.17 12.07
CA LEU A 11 -2.84 -9.81 12.78
C LEU A 11 -3.79 -8.92 11.96
N ARG A 12 -3.24 -8.10 11.05
CA ARG A 12 -3.97 -7.11 10.26
C ARG A 12 -4.39 -7.63 8.87
N PHE A 13 -3.56 -8.45 8.23
CA PHE A 13 -3.73 -8.88 6.84
C PHE A 13 -3.84 -10.40 6.69
N GLY A 14 -3.65 -11.17 7.75
CA GLY A 14 -3.54 -12.64 7.69
C GLY A 14 -2.26 -13.12 6.98
N ARG A 15 -1.36 -12.21 6.60
CA ARG A 15 -0.09 -12.50 5.94
C ARG A 15 0.94 -11.42 6.21
N VAL A 16 2.21 -11.79 6.10
CA VAL A 16 3.31 -10.83 5.99
C VAL A 16 3.29 -10.24 4.58
N ILE A 17 3.30 -8.92 4.52
CA ILE A 17 3.49 -8.13 3.30
C ILE A 17 4.83 -7.42 3.31
N GLY A 18 5.52 -7.29 4.44
CA GLY A 18 6.84 -6.69 4.59
C GLY A 18 7.98 -7.70 4.38
N PRO A 19 9.24 -7.28 4.62
CA PRO A 19 10.41 -8.13 4.48
C PRO A 19 10.66 -9.04 5.70
N ASP A 20 10.04 -8.77 6.85
CA ASP A 20 10.33 -9.48 8.09
C ASP A 20 9.57 -10.81 8.14
N ALA A 21 10.28 -11.92 8.28
CA ALA A 21 9.67 -13.25 8.27
C ALA A 21 8.97 -13.59 9.60
N LEU A 22 7.91 -14.40 9.49
CA LEU A 22 7.36 -15.13 10.62
C LEU A 22 8.27 -16.32 10.94
N VAL A 23 8.74 -16.40 12.18
CA VAL A 23 9.58 -17.50 12.66
C VAL A 23 8.97 -18.09 13.94
N PRO A 24 8.43 -19.33 13.88
CA PRO A 24 8.30 -20.19 12.68
C PRO A 24 7.23 -19.66 11.69
N ALA A 25 7.20 -20.13 10.44
CA ALA A 25 6.30 -19.60 9.41
C ALA A 25 4.80 -19.83 9.72
N ASP A 26 4.51 -20.84 10.53
CA ASP A 26 3.18 -21.29 10.95
C ASP A 26 2.73 -20.66 12.28
N VAL A 27 3.25 -19.48 12.65
CA VAL A 27 2.76 -18.73 13.84
C VAL A 27 1.23 -18.73 13.84
N PRO A 28 0.58 -19.29 14.87
CA PRO A 28 -0.88 -19.40 14.89
C PRO A 28 -1.53 -18.04 15.03
N HIS A 29 -2.60 -17.81 14.26
CA HIS A 29 -3.42 -16.60 14.31
C HIS A 29 -4.86 -16.96 14.67
N TRP A 30 -5.10 -17.18 15.96
CA TRP A 30 -6.43 -17.52 16.45
C TRP A 30 -7.34 -16.29 16.51
N ARG A 31 -8.52 -16.40 15.89
CA ARG A 31 -9.62 -15.44 16.02
C ARG A 31 -10.91 -16.18 16.31
N GLU A 32 -11.74 -15.60 17.15
CA GLU A 32 -13.13 -16.05 17.28
C GLU A 32 -13.93 -15.56 16.07
N VAL A 33 -14.57 -16.48 15.37
CA VAL A 33 -15.33 -16.20 14.14
C VAL A 33 -16.75 -16.74 14.30
N ARG A 34 -17.73 -15.99 13.79
CA ARG A 34 -19.12 -16.44 13.69
C ARG A 34 -19.35 -17.14 12.36
N TYR A 35 -20.06 -18.26 12.40
CA TYR A 35 -20.45 -19.03 11.21
C TYR A 35 -21.91 -19.50 11.36
N PRO A 36 -22.59 -19.91 10.29
CA PRO A 36 -23.95 -20.43 10.40
C PRO A 36 -24.04 -21.54 11.45
N GLY A 37 -24.84 -21.31 12.49
CA GLY A 37 -25.00 -22.25 13.62
C GLY A 37 -24.15 -21.99 14.86
N GLY A 38 -23.30 -20.95 14.92
CA GLY A 38 -22.60 -20.59 16.16
C GLY A 38 -21.37 -19.69 16.01
N GLN A 39 -20.44 -19.84 16.97
CA GLN A 39 -19.14 -19.18 16.96
C GLN A 39 -18.06 -20.14 17.46
N GLY A 40 -16.81 -19.93 17.02
CA GLY A 40 -15.67 -20.75 17.42
C GLY A 40 -14.33 -20.13 17.08
N TRP A 41 -13.26 -20.69 17.64
CA TRP A 41 -11.89 -20.24 17.39
C TRP A 41 -11.33 -20.88 16.12
N VAL A 42 -10.87 -20.04 15.19
CA VAL A 42 -10.27 -20.46 13.92
C VAL A 42 -8.85 -19.91 13.84
N ASN A 43 -7.89 -20.76 13.48
CA ASN A 43 -6.53 -20.34 13.17
C ASN A 43 -6.48 -19.84 11.72
N LEU A 44 -6.45 -18.52 11.53
CA LEU A 44 -6.44 -17.88 10.21
C LEU A 44 -5.10 -17.99 9.47
N ASN A 45 -4.07 -18.55 10.12
CA ASN A 45 -2.78 -18.86 9.49
C ASN A 45 -2.51 -20.37 9.40
N ALA A 46 -3.51 -21.21 9.63
CA ALA A 46 -3.36 -22.66 9.48
C ALA A 46 -3.09 -23.07 8.02
N ALA A 47 -2.47 -24.22 7.84
CA ALA A 47 -2.36 -24.86 6.53
C ALA A 47 -3.75 -25.04 5.90
N GLY A 48 -3.87 -24.75 4.61
CA GLY A 48 -5.15 -24.81 3.88
C GLY A 48 -5.98 -23.52 3.92
N VAL A 49 -5.64 -22.53 4.74
CA VAL A 49 -6.31 -21.22 4.70
C VAL A 49 -5.85 -20.42 3.48
N ARG A 50 -6.80 -20.09 2.59
CA ARG A 50 -6.54 -19.25 1.42
C ARG A 50 -6.67 -17.77 1.76
N LYS A 51 -5.66 -16.98 1.39
CA LYS A 51 -5.61 -15.53 1.60
C LYS A 51 -5.86 -14.84 0.28
N PHE A 52 -6.95 -14.09 0.19
CA PHE A 52 -7.34 -13.36 -1.00
C PHE A 52 -6.79 -11.93 -0.96
N SER A 53 -6.55 -11.39 -2.14
CA SER A 53 -6.23 -10.01 -2.45
C SER A 53 -7.31 -9.42 -3.34
N ASP A 54 -7.22 -8.11 -3.58
CA ASP A 54 -8.15 -7.42 -4.49
C ASP A 54 -8.03 -7.90 -5.94
N ALA A 55 -6.98 -8.66 -6.29
CA ALA A 55 -6.79 -9.24 -7.63
C ALA A 55 -7.42 -10.65 -7.79
N ASP A 56 -8.00 -11.24 -6.74
CA ASP A 56 -8.48 -12.63 -6.78
C ASP A 56 -9.97 -12.80 -7.13
N PHE A 57 -10.74 -11.71 -7.21
CA PHE A 57 -12.16 -11.70 -7.62
C PHE A 57 -13.00 -12.88 -7.10
N PRO A 58 -13.14 -13.05 -5.77
CA PRO A 58 -13.72 -14.27 -5.23
C PRO A 58 -15.25 -14.34 -5.40
N GLN A 59 -15.77 -15.55 -5.56
CA GLN A 59 -17.19 -15.86 -5.79
C GLN A 59 -18.11 -15.43 -4.64
N TRP A 60 -17.63 -15.43 -3.40
CA TRP A 60 -18.40 -14.96 -2.24
C TRP A 60 -18.55 -13.43 -2.20
N ARG A 61 -17.82 -12.70 -3.07
CA ARG A 61 -18.04 -11.29 -3.41
C ARG A 61 -18.85 -11.14 -4.70
N ALA A 62 -19.55 -12.19 -5.12
CA ALA A 62 -20.40 -12.29 -6.31
C ALA A 62 -19.68 -12.18 -7.68
N TRP A 63 -18.35 -12.27 -7.71
CA TRP A 63 -17.59 -12.36 -8.97
C TRP A 63 -17.76 -13.74 -9.63
N GLN A 64 -17.97 -13.79 -10.93
CA GLN A 64 -18.16 -15.03 -11.69
C GLN A 64 -17.39 -14.99 -13.00
N LEU A 65 -16.67 -16.07 -13.30
CA LEU A 65 -16.04 -16.28 -14.60
C LEU A 65 -17.01 -17.04 -15.51
N ILE A 66 -17.23 -16.52 -16.72
CA ILE A 66 -18.16 -17.07 -17.70
C ILE A 66 -17.42 -17.25 -19.04
N ASP A 67 -17.31 -18.50 -19.49
CA ASP A 67 -16.61 -18.95 -20.71
C ASP A 67 -17.35 -20.17 -21.31
N ASP A 68 -18.69 -20.16 -21.22
CA ASP A 68 -19.56 -21.23 -21.72
C ASP A 68 -20.18 -20.93 -23.09
N ASP A 69 -19.95 -19.73 -23.64
CA ASP A 69 -20.31 -19.34 -25.00
C ASP A 69 -19.07 -19.45 -25.91
N ILE A 70 -19.04 -20.49 -26.76
CA ILE A 70 -17.82 -20.92 -27.47
C ILE A 70 -17.97 -20.93 -29.01
N ASP A 71 -19.14 -20.63 -29.55
CA ASP A 71 -19.38 -20.67 -31.00
C ASP A 71 -18.67 -19.52 -31.76
N GLY A 72 -18.35 -18.44 -31.03
CA GLY A 72 -17.67 -17.28 -31.55
C GLY A 72 -18.55 -16.36 -32.39
N ASP A 73 -19.87 -16.53 -32.40
CA ASP A 73 -20.80 -15.75 -33.23
C ASP A 73 -21.27 -14.43 -32.57
N SER A 74 -20.82 -14.18 -31.34
CA SER A 74 -21.12 -12.96 -30.58
C SER A 74 -22.60 -12.75 -30.26
N ARG A 75 -23.40 -13.81 -30.22
CA ARG A 75 -24.81 -13.74 -29.81
C ARG A 75 -25.02 -13.76 -28.30
N CYS A 76 -23.98 -14.03 -27.51
CA CYS A 76 -24.03 -14.03 -26.05
C CYS A 76 -25.02 -15.09 -25.52
N GLU A 77 -24.95 -16.31 -26.05
CA GLU A 77 -25.86 -17.43 -25.74
C GLU A 77 -25.40 -18.23 -24.50
N SER A 78 -24.73 -17.57 -23.56
CA SER A 78 -24.24 -18.16 -22.32
C SER A 78 -25.39 -18.61 -21.41
N ALA A 79 -25.44 -19.91 -21.11
CA ALA A 79 -26.40 -20.47 -20.17
C ALA A 79 -26.19 -19.92 -18.75
N ALA A 80 -24.94 -19.67 -18.37
CA ALA A 80 -24.60 -19.03 -17.10
C ALA A 80 -25.14 -17.61 -17.00
N LEU A 81 -24.98 -16.78 -18.03
CA LEU A 81 -25.57 -15.43 -18.08
C LEU A 81 -27.09 -15.49 -18.07
N SER A 82 -27.69 -16.40 -18.86
CA SER A 82 -29.14 -16.56 -18.90
C SER A 82 -29.70 -16.84 -17.51
N LYS A 83 -29.10 -17.78 -16.78
CA LYS A 83 -29.48 -18.10 -15.39
C LYS A 83 -29.31 -16.93 -14.41
N LEU A 84 -28.36 -16.02 -14.64
CA LEU A 84 -28.21 -14.83 -13.79
C LEU A 84 -29.34 -13.82 -13.98
N ILE A 85 -29.88 -13.75 -15.21
CA ILE A 85 -30.91 -12.79 -15.61
C ILE A 85 -32.30 -13.36 -15.37
N GLU A 86 -32.57 -14.62 -15.71
CA GLU A 86 -33.89 -15.28 -15.69
C GLU A 86 -34.61 -15.22 -14.34
N ASP A 87 -35.94 -15.27 -14.40
CA ASP A 87 -36.77 -15.40 -13.20
C ASP A 87 -36.55 -16.74 -12.48
N PRO A 88 -36.06 -16.75 -11.22
CA PRO A 88 -35.88 -18.00 -10.48
C PRO A 88 -37.17 -18.77 -10.26
N ALA A 89 -38.33 -18.11 -10.35
CA ALA A 89 -39.64 -18.72 -10.15
C ALA A 89 -40.23 -19.35 -11.42
N GLY A 90 -39.63 -19.13 -12.60
CA GLY A 90 -40.21 -19.56 -13.88
C GLY A 90 -39.21 -19.78 -15.01
N GLY A 91 -37.91 -19.90 -14.71
CA GLY A 91 -36.86 -20.05 -15.73
C GLY A 91 -37.03 -21.32 -16.56
N ASP A 92 -37.05 -21.15 -17.87
CA ASP A 92 -37.10 -22.20 -18.89
C ASP A 92 -35.76 -22.34 -19.64
N GLY A 93 -34.72 -21.61 -19.21
CA GLY A 93 -33.42 -21.56 -19.87
C GLY A 93 -33.40 -20.67 -21.12
N ARG A 94 -34.47 -19.90 -21.38
CA ARG A 94 -34.57 -18.98 -22.52
C ARG A 94 -34.96 -17.58 -22.04
N LEU A 95 -34.24 -16.58 -22.54
CA LEU A 95 -34.56 -15.17 -22.30
C LEU A 95 -35.31 -14.59 -23.49
N ALA A 96 -36.64 -14.63 -23.43
CA ALA A 96 -37.46 -13.84 -24.35
C ALA A 96 -37.16 -12.34 -24.18
N ARG A 97 -37.22 -11.57 -25.27
CA ARG A 97 -36.90 -10.13 -25.28
C ARG A 97 -37.61 -9.33 -24.18
N ALA A 98 -38.92 -9.51 -24.02
CA ALA A 98 -39.70 -8.81 -23.00
C ALA A 98 -39.26 -9.17 -21.57
N GLU A 99 -38.84 -10.41 -21.35
CA GLU A 99 -38.27 -10.83 -20.07
C GLU A 99 -36.90 -10.19 -19.85
N LEU A 100 -36.00 -10.25 -20.83
CA LEU A 100 -34.69 -9.61 -20.77
C LEU A 100 -34.81 -8.12 -20.43
N GLU A 101 -35.65 -7.38 -21.17
CA GLU A 101 -35.89 -5.95 -20.96
C GLU A 101 -36.37 -5.66 -19.52
N ARG A 102 -37.34 -6.44 -19.01
CA ARG A 102 -37.84 -6.32 -17.63
C ARG A 102 -36.78 -6.65 -16.59
N ARG A 103 -36.08 -7.77 -16.75
CA ARG A 103 -35.12 -8.31 -15.77
C ARG A 103 -33.88 -7.44 -15.67
N LEU A 104 -33.40 -6.88 -16.79
CA LEU A 104 -32.26 -5.94 -16.81
C LEU A 104 -32.56 -4.62 -16.08
N GLN A 105 -33.82 -4.28 -15.78
CA GLN A 105 -34.14 -3.13 -14.92
C GLN A 105 -34.01 -3.44 -13.42
N LEU A 106 -33.92 -4.72 -13.02
CA LEU A 106 -33.86 -5.09 -11.61
C LEU A 106 -32.47 -4.82 -11.03
N PRO A 107 -32.35 -4.06 -9.92
CA PRO A 107 -31.06 -3.78 -9.30
C PRO A 107 -30.25 -5.04 -8.93
N ALA A 108 -30.94 -6.10 -8.49
CA ALA A 108 -30.30 -7.36 -8.13
C ALA A 108 -29.67 -8.08 -9.34
N VAL A 109 -30.29 -7.99 -10.51
CA VAL A 109 -29.74 -8.57 -11.76
C VAL A 109 -28.55 -7.73 -12.23
N ARG A 110 -28.70 -6.39 -12.26
CA ARG A 110 -27.60 -5.47 -12.63
C ARG A 110 -26.36 -5.70 -11.78
N MET A 111 -26.53 -5.80 -10.46
CA MET A 111 -25.42 -6.04 -9.53
C MET A 111 -24.69 -7.38 -9.79
N ARG A 112 -25.40 -8.41 -10.26
CA ARG A 112 -24.78 -9.69 -10.65
C ARG A 112 -24.00 -9.56 -11.96
N LEU A 113 -24.58 -8.90 -12.96
CA LEU A 113 -23.95 -8.69 -14.26
C LEU A 113 -22.71 -7.80 -14.17
N GLU A 114 -22.73 -6.77 -13.33
CA GLU A 114 -21.55 -5.92 -13.04
C GLU A 114 -20.35 -6.72 -12.50
N ARG A 115 -20.58 -7.94 -11.99
CA ARG A 115 -19.54 -8.83 -11.45
C ARG A 115 -19.35 -10.09 -12.29
N ALA A 116 -19.95 -10.16 -13.47
CA ALA A 116 -19.63 -11.18 -14.46
C ALA A 116 -18.34 -10.78 -15.19
N ILE A 117 -17.45 -11.75 -15.34
CA ILE A 117 -16.21 -11.65 -16.10
C ILE A 117 -16.37 -12.63 -17.26
N CYS A 118 -16.67 -12.11 -18.43
CA CYS A 118 -17.05 -12.92 -19.58
C CYS A 118 -15.89 -13.02 -20.56
N LYS A 119 -15.66 -14.20 -21.13
CA LYS A 119 -14.64 -14.38 -22.16
C LYS A 119 -15.30 -14.47 -23.52
N PHE A 120 -14.95 -13.57 -24.43
CA PHE A 120 -15.47 -13.56 -25.79
C PHE A 120 -14.50 -12.86 -26.75
N PRO A 121 -14.62 -13.08 -28.07
CA PRO A 121 -13.78 -12.42 -29.07
C PRO A 121 -13.86 -10.89 -28.98
N SER A 122 -12.72 -10.21 -29.17
CA SER A 122 -12.68 -8.75 -29.15
C SER A 122 -13.56 -8.16 -30.25
N GLU A 123 -14.39 -7.19 -29.88
CA GLU A 123 -15.13 -6.39 -30.85
C GLU A 123 -14.21 -5.64 -31.83
N TRP A 124 -12.97 -5.37 -31.41
CA TRP A 124 -11.95 -4.66 -32.18
C TRP A 124 -11.25 -5.51 -33.24
N ASP A 125 -11.46 -6.83 -33.23
CA ASP A 125 -10.84 -7.70 -34.24
C ASP A 125 -11.58 -7.67 -35.56
N ARG A 126 -10.96 -6.99 -36.54
CA ARG A 126 -11.50 -6.90 -37.90
C ARG A 126 -11.58 -8.25 -38.59
N ALA A 127 -10.61 -9.14 -38.35
CA ALA A 127 -10.48 -10.38 -39.11
C ALA A 127 -11.65 -11.34 -38.88
N SER A 128 -12.12 -11.46 -37.63
CA SER A 128 -13.25 -12.32 -37.29
C SER A 128 -14.62 -11.67 -37.50
N ALA A 129 -14.71 -10.33 -37.57
CA ALA A 129 -15.98 -9.59 -37.54
C ALA A 129 -17.07 -10.17 -38.46
N ARG A 130 -16.74 -10.45 -39.72
CA ARG A 130 -17.70 -10.97 -40.69
C ARG A 130 -18.19 -12.39 -40.37
N ALA A 131 -17.33 -13.23 -39.80
CA ALA A 131 -17.70 -14.56 -39.34
C ALA A 131 -18.61 -14.48 -38.11
N ARG A 132 -18.31 -13.56 -37.18
CA ARG A 132 -19.10 -13.36 -35.96
C ARG A 132 -20.51 -12.89 -36.30
N TRP A 133 -20.64 -11.84 -37.11
CA TRP A 133 -21.93 -11.25 -37.44
C TRP A 133 -22.66 -11.90 -38.62
N GLY A 134 -22.07 -12.94 -39.23
CA GLY A 134 -22.59 -13.54 -40.47
C GLY A 134 -23.99 -14.15 -40.32
N TRP A 135 -24.38 -14.54 -39.10
CA TRP A 135 -25.70 -15.09 -38.81
C TRP A 135 -26.84 -14.10 -39.09
N LEU A 136 -26.58 -12.78 -39.11
CA LEU A 136 -27.57 -11.77 -39.48
C LEU A 136 -28.06 -11.93 -40.92
N VAL A 137 -27.32 -12.62 -41.79
CA VAL A 137 -27.76 -12.87 -43.17
C VAL A 137 -28.72 -14.07 -43.16
N GLY A 138 -30.02 -13.79 -43.24
CA GLY A 138 -31.07 -14.82 -43.29
C GLY A 138 -31.66 -15.23 -41.94
N ASP A 139 -31.34 -14.53 -40.85
CA ASP A 139 -32.01 -14.70 -39.57
C ASP A 139 -33.49 -14.25 -39.64
N ALA A 140 -34.38 -14.95 -38.94
CA ALA A 140 -35.81 -14.72 -39.01
C ALA A 140 -36.29 -13.50 -38.21
N GLU A 141 -35.56 -13.09 -37.18
CA GLU A 141 -35.95 -12.00 -36.27
C GLU A 141 -35.08 -10.74 -36.47
N PHE A 142 -33.77 -10.93 -36.67
CA PHE A 142 -32.77 -9.88 -36.79
C PHE A 142 -32.10 -9.82 -38.17
N GLY A 143 -32.68 -10.51 -39.16
CA GLY A 143 -32.14 -10.62 -40.50
C GLY A 143 -31.86 -9.26 -41.16
N LEU A 144 -30.69 -9.13 -41.79
CA LEU A 144 -30.34 -8.00 -42.64
C LEU A 144 -30.34 -8.39 -44.11
N GLU A 145 -30.78 -7.48 -44.98
CA GLU A 145 -30.56 -7.63 -46.41
C GLU A 145 -29.06 -7.56 -46.73
N ALA A 146 -28.65 -8.13 -47.87
CA ALA A 146 -27.24 -8.20 -48.25
C ALA A 146 -26.57 -6.81 -48.35
N GLY A 147 -27.33 -5.78 -48.76
CA GLY A 147 -26.87 -4.40 -48.81
C GLY A 147 -26.60 -3.83 -47.42
N ASP A 148 -27.57 -3.95 -46.51
CA ASP A 148 -27.47 -3.46 -45.13
C ASP A 148 -26.36 -4.17 -44.35
N PHE A 149 -26.20 -5.48 -44.55
CA PHE A 149 -25.09 -6.22 -43.95
C PHE A 149 -23.73 -5.73 -44.47
N ALA A 150 -23.62 -5.41 -45.76
CA ALA A 150 -22.40 -4.86 -46.32
C ALA A 150 -22.08 -3.47 -45.76
N GLU A 151 -23.10 -2.63 -45.54
CA GLU A 151 -22.95 -1.33 -44.88
C GLU A 151 -22.48 -1.48 -43.41
N LEU A 152 -23.11 -2.38 -42.65
CA LEU A 152 -22.69 -2.69 -41.28
C LEU A 152 -21.23 -3.18 -41.24
N MET A 153 -20.84 -4.08 -42.14
CA MET A 153 -19.46 -4.58 -42.19
C MET A 153 -18.46 -3.47 -42.59
N ALA A 154 -18.83 -2.58 -43.52
CA ALA A 154 -17.99 -1.42 -43.84
C ALA A 154 -17.78 -0.51 -42.62
N HIS A 155 -18.84 -0.28 -41.83
CA HIS A 155 -18.74 0.48 -40.58
C HIS A 155 -17.85 -0.20 -39.54
N VAL A 156 -18.05 -1.50 -39.30
CA VAL A 156 -17.21 -2.28 -38.37
C VAL A 156 -15.76 -2.29 -38.83
N GLU A 157 -15.48 -2.52 -40.12
CA GLU A 157 -14.12 -2.52 -40.66
C GLU A 157 -13.42 -1.17 -40.50
N ALA A 158 -14.16 -0.05 -40.59
CA ALA A 158 -13.63 1.29 -40.38
C ALA A 158 -13.23 1.58 -38.93
N LEU A 159 -13.93 1.01 -37.95
CA LEU A 159 -13.66 1.21 -36.51
C LEU A 159 -12.71 0.18 -35.90
N THR A 160 -12.62 -1.00 -36.50
CA THR A 160 -11.79 -2.11 -36.01
C THR A 160 -10.41 -2.11 -36.64
N PHE A 161 -9.50 -2.93 -36.12
CA PHE A 161 -8.14 -3.08 -36.65
C PHE A 161 -7.73 -4.56 -36.69
N PRO A 162 -6.66 -4.92 -37.43
CA PRO A 162 -6.12 -6.28 -37.37
C PRO A 162 -5.53 -6.55 -35.98
N TRP A 163 -6.28 -7.23 -35.11
CA TRP A 163 -5.90 -7.40 -33.70
C TRP A 163 -4.54 -8.07 -33.53
N ALA A 164 -4.26 -9.10 -34.33
CA ALA A 164 -2.97 -9.81 -34.35
C ALA A 164 -1.78 -8.88 -34.64
N GLY A 165 -1.99 -7.80 -35.39
CA GLY A 165 -0.95 -6.81 -35.72
C GLY A 165 -0.75 -5.74 -34.64
N ALA A 166 -1.65 -5.61 -33.67
CA ALA A 166 -1.60 -4.57 -32.65
C ALA A 166 -0.55 -4.81 -31.55
N GLY A 167 -0.01 -6.04 -31.45
CA GLY A 167 1.09 -6.35 -30.53
C GLY A 167 0.73 -6.17 -29.05
N THR A 168 -0.55 -6.27 -28.68
CA THR A 168 -1.03 -6.05 -27.31
C THR A 168 -0.56 -7.11 -26.32
N GLY A 169 -0.12 -8.28 -26.82
CA GLY A 169 0.16 -9.47 -26.00
C GLY A 169 -1.10 -10.16 -25.47
N VAL A 170 -2.29 -9.69 -25.84
CA VAL A 170 -3.59 -10.24 -25.44
C VAL A 170 -4.18 -11.00 -26.64
N GLY A 171 -4.64 -12.24 -26.41
CA GLY A 171 -5.32 -13.03 -27.44
C GLY A 171 -6.60 -12.37 -27.94
N VAL A 172 -7.05 -12.73 -29.14
CA VAL A 172 -8.26 -12.14 -29.74
C VAL A 172 -9.50 -12.41 -28.89
N THR A 173 -9.58 -13.60 -28.30
CA THR A 173 -10.57 -13.99 -27.30
C THR A 173 -9.97 -13.82 -25.93
N HIS A 174 -10.55 -12.94 -25.12
CA HIS A 174 -10.03 -12.59 -23.80
C HIS A 174 -11.18 -12.26 -22.83
N TRP A 175 -10.83 -12.08 -21.56
CA TRP A 175 -11.76 -11.75 -20.50
C TRP A 175 -12.13 -10.27 -20.52
N HIS A 176 -13.41 -9.98 -20.30
CA HIS A 176 -14.00 -8.65 -20.26
C HIS A 176 -14.68 -8.43 -18.91
N TRP A 177 -14.59 -7.20 -18.40
CA TRP A 177 -15.19 -6.77 -17.15
C TRP A 177 -16.15 -5.60 -17.40
N ASP A 178 -17.18 -5.42 -16.56
CA ASP A 178 -17.79 -4.09 -16.44
C ASP A 178 -16.70 -3.12 -15.91
N PRO A 179 -16.36 -2.07 -16.67
CA PRO A 179 -15.24 -1.20 -16.32
C PRO A 179 -15.48 -0.44 -15.02
N ARG A 180 -16.74 -0.06 -14.71
CA ARG A 180 -17.08 0.70 -13.49
C ARG A 180 -16.97 -0.19 -12.26
N ALA A 181 -17.41 -1.44 -12.36
CA ALA A 181 -17.31 -2.42 -11.28
C ALA A 181 -15.86 -2.83 -11.03
N LEU A 182 -15.07 -3.07 -12.08
CA LEU A 182 -13.64 -3.34 -11.97
C LEU A 182 -12.91 -2.19 -11.28
N LEU A 183 -13.14 -0.95 -11.74
CA LEU A 183 -12.53 0.24 -11.14
C LEU A 183 -12.97 0.41 -9.69
N THR A 184 -14.25 0.30 -9.39
CA THR A 184 -14.78 0.36 -8.01
C THR A 184 -14.11 -0.67 -7.10
N HIS A 185 -13.91 -1.90 -7.59
CA HIS A 185 -13.28 -2.97 -6.84
C HIS A 185 -11.78 -2.73 -6.63
N LEU A 186 -11.04 -2.36 -7.68
CA LEU A 186 -9.59 -2.11 -7.59
C LEU A 186 -9.24 -0.82 -6.85
N ARG A 187 -10.13 0.18 -6.81
CA ARG A 187 -9.94 1.41 -6.02
C ARG A 187 -9.74 1.15 -4.53
N VAL A 188 -10.25 0.02 -4.01
CA VAL A 188 -10.03 -0.39 -2.62
C VAL A 188 -8.54 -0.62 -2.32
N CYS A 189 -7.74 -1.08 -3.29
CA CYS A 189 -6.31 -1.33 -3.10
C CYS A 189 -5.57 -0.08 -2.57
N GLY A 190 -5.98 1.10 -3.02
CA GLY A 190 -5.39 2.37 -2.62
C GLY A 190 -3.95 2.58 -3.08
N TRP A 191 -3.40 1.70 -3.94
CA TRP A 191 -2.06 1.83 -4.48
C TRP A 191 -1.94 3.09 -5.35
N LEU A 192 -0.92 3.90 -5.07
CA LEU A 192 -0.62 5.11 -5.83
C LEU A 192 0.44 4.80 -6.87
N SER A 193 0.16 5.21 -8.11
CA SER A 193 1.17 5.20 -9.17
C SER A 193 2.34 6.13 -8.84
N THR A 194 3.43 5.99 -9.58
CA THR A 194 4.58 6.89 -9.47
C THR A 194 4.21 8.34 -9.76
N GLU A 195 3.28 8.57 -10.69
CA GLU A 195 2.80 9.90 -11.10
C GLU A 195 1.94 10.52 -10.00
N GLN A 196 1.07 9.72 -9.38
CA GLN A 196 0.26 10.16 -8.25
C GLN A 196 1.14 10.49 -7.04
N LEU A 197 2.12 9.65 -6.72
CA LEU A 197 3.07 9.92 -5.63
C LEU A 197 3.93 11.16 -5.89
N ALA A 198 4.43 11.33 -7.11
CA ALA A 198 5.19 12.53 -7.50
C ALA A 198 4.33 13.80 -7.36
N SER A 199 3.05 13.71 -7.71
CA SER A 199 2.10 14.80 -7.55
C SER A 199 1.79 15.12 -6.08
N ALA A 200 1.67 14.09 -5.24
CA ALA A 200 1.37 14.22 -3.80
C ALA A 200 2.57 14.71 -2.98
N ILE A 201 3.79 14.30 -3.32
CA ILE A 201 5.02 14.62 -2.59
C ILE A 201 5.71 15.81 -3.27
N LYS A 202 5.40 17.03 -2.83
CA LYS A 202 5.95 18.26 -3.40
C LYS A 202 7.49 18.25 -3.46
N GLY A 203 8.02 18.45 -4.66
CA GLY A 203 9.47 18.59 -4.93
C GLY A 203 10.21 17.26 -5.12
N ALA A 204 9.51 16.13 -5.15
CA ALA A 204 10.14 14.84 -5.37
C ALA A 204 10.55 14.65 -6.84
N ALA A 205 11.79 14.26 -7.06
CA ALA A 205 12.26 13.87 -8.38
C ALA A 205 11.70 12.49 -8.77
N THR A 206 11.39 12.30 -10.06
CA THR A 206 10.83 11.04 -10.59
C THR A 206 11.63 9.82 -10.16
N ARG A 207 12.97 9.90 -10.19
CA ARG A 207 13.86 8.81 -9.77
C ARG A 207 13.67 8.40 -8.30
N ASP A 208 13.46 9.38 -7.41
CA ASP A 208 13.32 9.14 -5.97
C ASP A 208 11.93 8.59 -5.67
N VAL A 209 10.90 9.07 -6.37
CA VAL A 209 9.55 8.52 -6.29
C VAL A 209 9.51 7.09 -6.80
N GLN A 210 10.07 6.80 -7.97
CA GLN A 210 10.17 5.45 -8.52
C GLN A 210 10.83 4.50 -7.52
N ARG A 211 11.95 4.94 -6.95
CA ARG A 211 12.70 4.19 -5.95
C ARG A 211 11.86 3.85 -4.70
N PHE A 212 11.17 4.82 -4.12
CA PHE A 212 10.43 4.62 -2.86
C PHE A 212 8.95 4.24 -3.04
N SER A 213 8.44 4.20 -4.27
CA SER A 213 7.01 3.98 -4.57
C SER A 213 6.43 2.73 -3.90
N TYR A 214 7.14 1.62 -4.03
CA TYR A 214 6.76 0.35 -3.43
C TYR A 214 6.73 0.41 -1.90
N ALA A 215 7.78 0.98 -1.30
CA ALA A 215 7.90 1.12 0.15
C ALA A 215 6.80 2.02 0.71
N ILE A 216 6.54 3.17 0.09
CA ILE A 216 5.50 4.12 0.50
C ILE A 216 4.12 3.48 0.43
N ASN A 217 3.79 2.78 -0.66
CA ASN A 217 2.49 2.11 -0.79
C ASN A 217 2.31 1.01 0.25
N LYS A 218 3.33 0.15 0.44
CA LYS A 218 3.28 -0.88 1.50
C LYS A 218 3.10 -0.30 2.88
N VAL A 219 3.86 0.75 3.23
CA VAL A 219 3.80 1.38 4.56
C VAL A 219 2.46 2.09 4.78
N CYS A 220 1.91 2.74 3.76
CA CYS A 220 0.56 3.30 3.82
C CYS A 220 -0.48 2.21 4.11
N LEU A 221 -0.45 1.09 3.37
CA LEU A 221 -1.35 -0.04 3.63
C LEU A 221 -1.13 -0.61 5.04
N LYS A 222 0.14 -0.86 5.40
CA LYS A 222 0.58 -1.47 6.65
C LYS A 222 0.08 -0.71 7.87
N TYR A 223 0.25 0.61 7.90
CA TYR A 223 0.02 1.40 9.12
C TYR A 223 -1.22 2.30 9.05
N LEU A 224 -1.55 2.83 7.88
CA LEU A 224 -2.56 3.89 7.73
C LEU A 224 -3.91 3.35 7.20
N GLY A 225 -3.87 2.26 6.43
CA GLY A 225 -5.03 1.69 5.74
C GLY A 225 -5.51 2.59 4.60
N HIS A 226 -6.81 2.57 4.31
CA HIS A 226 -7.41 3.30 3.17
C HIS A 226 -7.84 4.74 3.51
N SER A 227 -7.58 5.24 4.72
CA SER A 227 -7.93 6.61 5.10
C SER A 227 -7.10 7.61 4.30
N VAL A 228 -7.78 8.35 3.41
CA VAL A 228 -7.17 9.45 2.65
C VAL A 228 -6.52 10.45 3.60
N VAL A 229 -7.19 10.80 4.69
CA VAL A 229 -6.69 11.77 5.68
C VAL A 229 -5.36 11.32 6.29
N ARG A 230 -5.30 10.11 6.86
CA ARG A 230 -4.07 9.56 7.46
C ARG A 230 -2.93 9.53 6.45
N ARG A 231 -3.19 9.06 5.23
CA ARG A 231 -2.20 8.96 4.16
C ARG A 231 -1.71 10.33 3.70
N SER A 232 -2.59 11.31 3.54
CA SER A 232 -2.22 12.67 3.17
C SER A 232 -1.35 13.33 4.24
N HIS A 233 -1.67 13.14 5.52
CA HIS A 233 -0.82 13.63 6.60
C HIS A 233 0.55 12.94 6.58
N PHE A 234 0.60 11.61 6.48
CA PHE A 234 1.86 10.87 6.40
C PHE A 234 2.73 11.33 5.23
N LEU A 235 2.17 11.43 4.01
CA LEU A 235 2.88 11.90 2.82
C LEU A 235 3.35 13.34 2.95
N GLY A 236 2.53 14.22 3.54
CA GLY A 236 2.90 15.62 3.77
C GLY A 236 4.07 15.77 4.74
N GLN A 237 4.07 14.99 5.82
CA GLN A 237 5.14 14.96 6.81
C GLN A 237 6.40 14.33 6.25
N LEU A 238 6.29 13.17 5.58
CA LEU A 238 7.39 12.54 4.85
C LEU A 238 8.02 13.52 3.84
N SER A 239 7.21 14.24 3.08
CA SER A 239 7.65 15.24 2.11
C SER A 239 8.41 16.40 2.78
N HIS A 240 8.01 16.81 3.98
CA HIS A 240 8.69 17.84 4.75
C HIS A 240 10.04 17.36 5.27
N GLU A 241 10.05 16.27 6.02
CA GLU A 241 11.22 15.72 6.74
C GLU A 241 12.35 15.23 5.83
N THR A 242 12.01 14.92 4.58
CA THR A 242 12.94 14.33 3.61
C THR A 242 13.27 15.27 2.45
N ALA A 243 12.82 16.53 2.51
CA ALA A 243 12.90 17.48 1.41
C ALA A 243 12.39 16.88 0.08
N GLY A 244 11.19 16.29 0.12
CA GLY A 244 10.57 15.62 -1.03
C GLY A 244 11.31 14.35 -1.48
N LEU A 245 11.76 13.52 -0.54
CA LEU A 245 12.57 12.31 -0.81
C LEU A 245 13.95 12.58 -1.44
N ALA A 246 14.35 13.84 -1.65
CA ALA A 246 15.66 14.18 -2.21
C ALA A 246 16.75 14.31 -1.14
N GLY A 247 16.37 14.64 0.10
CA GLY A 247 17.28 14.84 1.20
C GLY A 247 17.94 13.53 1.66
N PRO A 248 19.13 13.60 2.26
CA PRO A 248 19.64 12.48 3.03
C PRO A 248 18.57 12.12 4.07
N MET A 249 18.17 10.84 4.14
CA MET A 249 17.26 10.33 5.17
C MET A 249 17.97 10.29 6.54
N VAL A 250 18.85 11.25 6.78
CA VAL A 250 19.72 11.40 7.93
C VAL A 250 19.95 12.90 8.15
N GLU A 251 19.78 13.35 9.37
CA GLU A 251 19.99 14.74 9.79
C GLU A 251 21.39 15.24 9.37
N ARG A 252 21.46 16.47 8.82
CA ARG A 252 22.68 17.17 8.33
C ARG A 252 23.42 16.50 7.17
N GLY A 253 22.90 15.37 6.67
CA GLY A 253 23.50 14.65 5.56
C GLY A 253 24.84 14.00 5.86
N ASN A 254 25.31 13.21 4.90
CA ASN A 254 26.62 12.60 4.95
C ASN A 254 27.53 13.27 3.89
N SER A 255 28.76 13.58 4.28
CA SER A 255 29.81 13.95 3.33
C SER A 255 29.96 12.84 2.27
N ALA A 256 30.54 13.14 1.10
CA ALA A 256 30.80 12.12 0.08
C ALA A 256 31.67 10.95 0.61
N GLN A 257 32.57 11.24 1.56
CA GLN A 257 33.44 10.25 2.21
C GLN A 257 32.66 9.42 3.24
N SER A 258 31.76 10.04 4.03
CA SER A 258 30.88 9.35 4.98
C SER A 258 29.91 8.35 4.32
N ARG A 259 29.47 8.61 3.08
CA ARG A 259 28.56 7.72 2.34
C ARG A 259 29.19 6.37 2.00
N LEU A 260 30.52 6.30 1.85
CA LEU A 260 31.27 5.07 1.58
C LEU A 260 31.29 4.10 2.78
N TYR A 261 31.11 4.62 4.00
CA TYR A 261 31.14 3.82 5.22
C TYR A 261 29.74 3.42 5.72
N GLU A 262 28.65 3.80 5.02
CA GLU A 262 27.27 3.42 5.41
C GLU A 262 27.07 1.88 5.43
N THR A 263 27.98 1.11 4.85
CA THR A 263 27.95 -0.36 4.84
C THR A 263 29.04 -1.01 5.70
N ASP A 264 29.88 -0.23 6.39
CA ASP A 264 31.05 -0.72 7.13
C ASP A 264 30.87 -0.58 8.65
N LYS A 265 31.30 -1.59 9.41
CA LYS A 265 31.44 -1.54 10.88
C LYS A 265 32.39 -0.41 11.32
N ALA A 266 33.25 0.05 10.41
CA ALA A 266 34.17 1.18 10.59
C ALA A 266 33.53 2.56 10.36
N PHE A 267 32.19 2.69 10.26
CA PHE A 267 31.49 3.98 10.10
C PHE A 267 31.96 5.07 11.08
N PHE A 268 32.36 4.68 12.30
CA PHE A 268 32.88 5.60 13.32
C PHE A 268 34.42 5.75 13.34
N MET A 269 35.12 5.19 12.36
CA MET A 269 36.59 5.22 12.23
C MET A 269 37.09 5.96 10.97
N GLY A 270 36.19 6.39 10.07
CA GLY A 270 36.52 7.18 8.86
C GLY A 270 36.85 8.66 9.12
N PRO A 271 37.29 9.44 8.12
CA PRO A 271 37.78 10.82 8.29
C PRO A 271 36.74 11.80 8.88
N ASP A 272 35.45 11.52 8.72
CA ASP A 272 34.34 12.24 9.37
C ASP A 272 33.98 11.67 10.76
N THR A 273 34.98 11.20 11.51
CA THR A 273 34.80 10.75 12.89
C THR A 273 34.25 11.90 13.75
N TYR A 274 33.34 11.54 14.66
CA TYR A 274 33.08 12.07 16.00
C TYR A 274 33.52 13.53 16.32
N ARG A 275 34.79 13.90 16.10
CA ARG A 275 35.33 15.27 16.24
C ARG A 275 34.68 16.33 15.32
N TYR A 276 34.31 16.01 14.08
CA TYR A 276 33.67 16.98 13.18
C TYR A 276 32.27 17.37 13.68
N PHE A 277 31.50 16.39 14.14
CA PHE A 277 30.14 16.59 14.66
C PHE A 277 30.10 17.03 16.13
N ARG A 278 31.12 16.71 16.96
CA ARG A 278 31.22 17.17 18.37
C ARG A 278 31.28 18.70 18.52
N ARG A 279 31.77 19.41 17.50
CA ARG A 279 31.83 20.89 17.52
C ARG A 279 30.46 21.54 17.32
N ALA A 280 29.45 20.79 16.85
CA ALA A 280 28.22 21.38 16.35
C ALA A 280 27.05 21.39 17.35
N ASP A 281 26.73 20.33 18.15
CA ASP A 281 25.45 20.34 18.89
C ASP A 281 25.36 19.54 20.19
N GLY A 282 24.54 20.06 21.10
CA GLY A 282 24.28 19.59 22.46
C GLY A 282 23.45 18.31 22.65
N TYR A 283 23.40 17.39 21.68
CA TYR A 283 22.70 16.11 21.84
C TYR A 283 23.38 15.16 22.85
N GLU A 284 24.68 15.38 23.13
CA GLU A 284 25.45 14.59 24.09
C GLU A 284 25.31 15.08 25.54
N ARG A 285 24.71 16.26 25.78
CA ARG A 285 24.83 16.99 27.06
C ARG A 285 23.60 17.04 27.95
N MET A 286 22.50 16.39 27.58
CA MET A 286 21.26 16.44 28.35
C MET A 286 20.95 15.08 28.98
N ARG A 287 20.49 15.09 30.24
CA ARG A 287 19.72 13.99 30.82
C ARG A 287 18.41 13.86 30.04
N ASN A 288 18.46 13.27 28.85
CA ASN A 288 17.33 13.20 27.94
C ASN A 288 16.69 11.80 27.97
N THR A 289 15.41 11.74 27.63
CA THR A 289 14.65 10.49 27.52
C THR A 289 15.01 9.69 26.25
N LEU A 290 16.03 10.11 25.50
CA LEU A 290 16.44 9.52 24.23
C LEU A 290 17.38 8.31 24.41
N GLY A 291 17.81 8.03 25.65
CA GLY A 291 18.64 6.88 25.98
C GLY A 291 20.07 6.93 25.45
N ASN A 292 20.53 8.13 25.06
CA ASN A 292 21.91 8.37 24.61
C ASN A 292 22.84 8.54 25.80
N GLN A 293 23.90 7.74 25.86
CA GLN A 293 24.90 7.84 26.91
C GLN A 293 25.76 9.10 26.77
N TYR A 294 26.09 9.74 27.90
CA TYR A 294 26.89 10.97 27.93
C TYR A 294 28.31 10.72 27.41
N ASP A 295 28.83 11.64 26.59
CA ASP A 295 30.20 11.63 26.03
C ASP A 295 30.64 10.30 25.37
N SER A 296 29.68 9.54 24.82
CA SER A 296 29.90 8.21 24.23
C SER A 296 29.95 8.18 22.70
N GLY A 297 29.53 9.27 22.04
CA GLY A 297 29.23 9.29 20.61
C GLY A 297 27.81 8.88 20.24
N ASP A 298 26.96 8.52 21.22
CA ASP A 298 25.56 8.14 20.99
C ASP A 298 24.75 9.24 20.28
N GLY A 299 25.02 10.52 20.57
CA GLY A 299 24.32 11.63 19.92
C GLY A 299 24.46 11.62 18.39
N ILE A 300 25.66 11.31 17.90
CA ILE A 300 25.95 11.21 16.46
C ILE A 300 25.49 9.87 15.91
N LYS A 301 25.74 8.80 16.67
CA LYS A 301 25.39 7.43 16.30
C LYS A 301 23.88 7.27 16.09
N PHE A 302 23.06 7.87 16.95
CA PHE A 302 21.60 7.79 16.95
C PHE A 302 20.92 9.12 16.58
N ARG A 303 21.56 9.94 15.73
CA ARG A 303 20.97 11.15 15.13
C ARG A 303 19.72 10.85 14.30
N GLY A 304 18.98 11.89 13.89
CA GLY A 304 17.78 11.75 13.06
C GLY A 304 18.02 10.89 11.82
N ARG A 305 17.20 9.85 11.60
CA ARG A 305 17.19 9.00 10.40
C ARG A 305 15.79 8.55 9.96
N GLY A 306 15.70 8.18 8.69
CA GLY A 306 14.47 7.68 8.06
C GLY A 306 13.51 8.80 7.67
N GLY A 307 12.32 8.40 7.22
CA GLY A 307 11.32 9.29 6.63
C GLY A 307 10.72 10.33 7.59
N LEU A 308 10.84 10.12 8.90
CA LEU A 308 10.41 11.06 9.94
C LEU A 308 11.53 11.36 10.96
N GLN A 309 12.80 11.15 10.58
CA GLN A 309 13.98 11.54 11.35
C GLN A 309 13.98 11.05 12.82
N ILE A 310 13.76 9.75 13.05
CA ILE A 310 13.79 9.19 14.42
C ILE A 310 15.18 9.38 15.04
N THR A 311 15.20 9.79 16.31
CA THR A 311 16.41 10.22 17.02
C THR A 311 16.47 9.56 18.40
N GLY A 312 17.66 9.18 18.84
CA GLY A 312 17.91 8.62 20.17
C GLY A 312 17.98 7.10 20.23
N ARG A 313 18.98 6.56 20.94
CA ARG A 313 19.21 5.13 21.10
C ARG A 313 17.99 4.35 21.59
N ALA A 314 17.18 4.96 22.46
CA ALA A 314 15.93 4.39 22.93
C ALA A 314 14.96 4.09 21.78
N ASN A 315 14.72 5.08 20.90
CA ASN A 315 13.82 4.94 19.74
C ASN A 315 14.36 3.91 18.73
N TYR A 316 15.67 3.92 18.49
CA TYR A 316 16.31 2.91 17.64
C TYR A 316 16.15 1.51 18.22
N ALA A 317 16.36 1.32 19.52
CA ALA A 317 16.21 0.01 20.16
C ALA A 317 14.77 -0.49 20.10
N THR A 318 13.78 0.37 20.33
CA THR A 318 12.36 0.00 20.19
C THR A 318 12.05 -0.42 18.75
N TYR A 319 12.55 0.31 17.75
CA TYR A 319 12.37 -0.09 16.35
C TYR A 319 13.11 -1.39 16.01
N TRP A 320 14.36 -1.58 16.46
CA TRP A 320 15.12 -2.81 16.24
C TRP A 320 14.42 -4.01 16.88
N LEU A 321 13.87 -3.86 18.09
CA LEU A 321 13.02 -4.87 18.71
C LEU A 321 11.78 -5.17 17.86
N TYR A 322 11.11 -4.12 17.36
CA TYR A 322 9.94 -4.26 16.51
C TYR A 322 10.24 -5.03 15.22
N ARG A 323 11.39 -4.77 14.59
CA ARG A 323 11.89 -5.49 13.40
C ARG A 323 12.45 -6.88 13.72
N GLY A 324 12.64 -7.22 14.99
CA GLY A 324 13.28 -8.47 15.42
C GLY A 324 14.79 -8.51 15.20
N TRP A 325 15.44 -7.35 15.04
CA TRP A 325 16.88 -7.20 14.83
C TRP A 325 17.68 -7.13 16.13
N LEU A 326 17.00 -6.93 17.26
CA LEU A 326 17.60 -6.89 18.59
C LEU A 326 16.89 -7.89 19.50
N ASN A 327 17.65 -8.53 20.38
CA ASN A 327 17.10 -9.42 21.40
C ASN A 327 16.74 -8.59 22.65
N ALA A 328 15.51 -8.71 23.15
CA ALA A 328 15.07 -8.02 24.35
C ALA A 328 15.88 -8.39 25.60
N ASP A 329 16.47 -9.59 25.64
CA ASP A 329 17.26 -10.06 26.78
C ASP A 329 18.71 -9.53 26.78
N SER A 330 19.15 -8.92 25.67
CA SER A 330 20.52 -8.42 25.53
C SER A 330 20.76 -7.06 26.19
N PHE A 331 19.72 -6.43 26.73
CA PHE A 331 19.80 -5.11 27.36
C PHE A 331 18.72 -4.94 28.43
N ASP A 332 18.87 -3.94 29.28
CA ASP A 332 17.88 -3.65 30.33
C ASP A 332 16.75 -2.80 29.76
N ALA A 333 15.52 -3.33 29.83
CA ALA A 333 14.35 -2.64 29.33
C ALA A 333 14.23 -1.24 29.97
N ARG A 334 14.06 -0.22 29.13
CA ARG A 334 13.98 1.19 29.56
C ARG A 334 15.22 1.65 30.35
N TRP A 335 16.43 1.22 29.97
CA TRP A 335 17.67 1.61 30.65
C TRP A 335 17.79 3.12 30.88
N TRP A 336 17.27 3.95 29.98
CA TRP A 336 17.22 5.42 30.09
C TRP A 336 16.35 5.97 31.23
N SER A 337 15.68 5.10 31.97
CA SER A 337 14.89 5.43 33.16
C SER A 337 15.57 4.94 34.46
N LEU A 338 16.68 4.19 34.37
CA LEU A 338 17.38 3.62 35.53
C LEU A 338 18.39 4.61 36.14
N PRO A 339 18.48 4.76 37.47
CA PRO A 339 19.44 5.68 38.08
C PRO A 339 20.88 5.45 37.59
N GLY A 340 21.56 6.50 37.13
CA GLY A 340 22.95 6.41 36.66
C GLY A 340 23.13 5.92 35.22
N TRP A 341 22.05 5.70 34.46
CA TRP A 341 22.09 5.20 33.07
C TRP A 341 22.95 6.03 32.11
N TRP A 342 23.10 7.32 32.37
CA TRP A 342 23.83 8.26 31.51
C TRP A 342 25.35 8.12 31.65
N GLN A 343 25.84 7.40 32.67
CA GLN A 343 27.26 7.11 32.87
C GLN A 343 27.72 5.96 31.95
N PRO A 344 29.02 5.90 31.58
CA PRO A 344 29.61 4.77 30.87
C PRO A 344 29.19 3.42 31.47
N SER A 345 28.71 2.48 30.63
CA SER A 345 28.01 1.25 31.05
C SER A 345 28.90 0.32 31.87
N THR A 346 30.22 0.46 31.74
CA THR A 346 31.21 -0.28 32.53
C THR A 346 31.19 0.07 34.02
N ALA A 347 30.62 1.22 34.41
CA ALA A 347 30.61 1.68 35.81
C ALA A 347 29.28 1.42 36.56
N SER A 348 28.15 1.30 35.86
CA SER A 348 26.81 1.28 36.49
C SER A 348 26.10 -0.09 36.50
N GLY A 349 26.63 -1.10 35.80
CA GLY A 349 25.99 -2.42 35.68
C GLY A 349 24.71 -2.43 34.82
N ILE A 350 24.29 -1.27 34.31
CA ILE A 350 23.18 -1.11 33.37
C ILE A 350 23.65 -1.52 31.97
N ARG A 351 22.80 -2.24 31.24
CA ARG A 351 23.06 -2.71 29.88
C ARG A 351 22.21 -1.92 28.87
N PRO A 352 22.71 -0.82 28.26
CA PRO A 352 22.03 -0.17 27.15
C PRO A 352 21.98 -1.06 25.89
N ALA A 353 20.96 -0.90 25.05
CA ALA A 353 20.84 -1.66 23.81
C ALA A 353 22.03 -1.44 22.87
N GLU A 354 22.75 -2.49 22.50
CA GLU A 354 23.85 -2.38 21.54
C GLU A 354 23.34 -2.49 20.10
N ILE A 355 23.51 -1.41 19.32
CA ILE A 355 23.15 -1.35 17.91
C ILE A 355 24.40 -0.93 17.16
N LEU A 356 24.93 -1.81 16.32
CA LEU A 356 26.19 -1.58 15.61
C LEU A 356 26.00 -0.79 14.31
N ASP A 357 24.83 -0.94 13.70
CA ASP A 357 24.48 -0.54 12.34
C ASP A 357 23.23 0.36 12.28
N PRO A 358 23.15 1.45 13.06
CA PRO A 358 21.95 2.31 13.10
C PRO A 358 21.63 2.96 11.73
N GLN A 359 22.58 3.00 10.80
CA GLN A 359 22.34 3.49 9.45
C GLN A 359 21.45 2.57 8.61
N GLN A 360 21.17 1.33 9.02
CA GLN A 360 20.30 0.40 8.31
C GLN A 360 18.90 0.99 8.02
N ILE A 361 18.42 1.94 8.83
CA ILE A 361 17.12 2.60 8.62
C ILE A 361 17.16 3.84 7.72
N SER A 362 18.32 4.25 7.21
CA SER A 362 18.43 5.40 6.30
C SER A 362 19.32 5.14 5.08
N ALA A 363 20.13 4.09 5.11
CA ALA A 363 21.12 3.80 4.09
C ALA A 363 20.43 3.71 2.73
N ARG A 364 20.93 4.48 1.76
CA ARG A 364 20.39 4.47 0.38
C ARG A 364 21.07 3.37 -0.46
N ALA A 365 21.36 2.22 0.14
CA ALA A 365 21.76 1.02 -0.57
C ALA A 365 20.58 0.49 -1.41
N GLN A 366 20.86 -0.03 -2.60
CA GLN A 366 19.85 -0.72 -3.40
C GLN A 366 19.30 -1.91 -2.60
N GLY A 367 17.97 -2.04 -2.54
CA GLY A 367 17.28 -3.06 -1.76
C GLY A 367 16.90 -2.63 -0.34
N ASN A 368 17.39 -1.47 0.14
CA ASN A 368 17.08 -0.94 1.46
C ASN A 368 15.93 0.08 1.46
N GLU A 369 15.24 0.28 0.34
CA GLU A 369 14.21 1.32 0.17
C GLU A 369 13.06 1.23 1.18
N TYR A 370 12.79 0.03 1.69
CA TYR A 370 11.72 -0.21 2.66
C TYR A 370 12.01 0.40 4.03
N ASN A 371 13.23 0.23 4.56
CA ASN A 371 13.54 0.57 5.96
C ASN A 371 13.36 2.07 6.28
N PRO A 372 13.81 3.02 5.44
CA PRO A 372 13.59 4.45 5.68
C PRO A 372 12.13 4.85 5.74
N ILE A 373 11.24 4.16 5.03
CA ILE A 373 9.82 4.48 5.00
C ILE A 373 9.08 3.72 6.10
N ASP A 374 9.46 2.48 6.38
CA ASP A 374 8.84 1.66 7.42
C ASP A 374 9.11 2.23 8.81
N VAL A 375 10.33 2.72 9.10
CA VAL A 375 10.61 3.35 10.40
C VAL A 375 9.75 4.58 10.65
N ALA A 376 9.41 5.33 9.60
CA ALA A 376 8.45 6.44 9.68
C ALA A 376 7.03 5.94 9.98
N GLY A 377 6.58 4.88 9.30
CA GLY A 377 5.26 4.29 9.56
C GLY A 377 5.15 3.62 10.94
N TRP A 378 6.24 3.01 11.42
CA TRP A 378 6.33 2.49 12.77
C TRP A 378 6.23 3.62 13.80
N TYR A 379 7.04 4.68 13.65
CA TYR A 379 7.01 5.83 14.55
C TYR A 379 5.59 6.42 14.65
N TRP A 380 4.89 6.49 13.51
CA TRP A 380 3.51 6.94 13.41
C TRP A 380 2.54 6.15 14.30
N ILE A 381 2.65 4.82 14.33
CA ILE A 381 1.77 4.00 15.17
C ILE A 381 2.22 3.95 16.62
N ASP A 382 3.53 3.98 16.88
CA ASP A 382 4.11 3.97 18.22
C ASP A 382 3.71 5.23 19.01
N HIS A 383 3.55 6.34 18.31
CA HIS A 383 3.09 7.63 18.86
C HIS A 383 1.58 7.86 18.67
N GLU A 384 0.83 6.82 18.31
CA GLU A 384 -0.64 6.83 18.15
C GLU A 384 -1.18 7.94 17.21
N ILE A 385 -0.38 8.41 16.25
CA ILE A 385 -0.69 9.58 15.40
C ILE A 385 -1.96 9.38 14.55
N ASN A 386 -2.35 8.12 14.29
CA ASN A 386 -3.65 7.83 13.68
C ASN A 386 -4.82 8.48 14.44
N ARG A 387 -4.80 8.51 15.79
CA ARG A 387 -5.86 9.15 16.59
C ARG A 387 -5.98 10.64 16.33
N GLU A 388 -4.85 11.30 16.05
CA GLU A 388 -4.86 12.73 15.72
C GLU A 388 -5.51 13.02 14.37
N CYS A 389 -5.42 12.07 13.44
CA CYS A 389 -6.05 12.13 12.12
C CYS A 389 -7.53 11.74 12.12
N ASP A 390 -8.00 10.99 13.11
CA ASP A 390 -9.39 10.51 13.21
C ASP A 390 -10.08 11.06 14.48
N PRO A 391 -10.32 12.38 14.58
CA PRO A 391 -10.91 12.94 15.78
C PRO A 391 -12.31 12.36 16.01
N GLU A 392 -12.63 12.10 17.28
CA GLU A 392 -13.92 11.53 17.73
C GLU A 392 -15.13 12.47 17.49
N SER A 393 -14.91 13.70 17.02
CA SER A 393 -15.97 14.65 16.67
C SER A 393 -15.61 15.54 15.46
N SER A 394 -16.64 15.91 14.68
CA SER A 394 -16.55 16.61 13.39
C SER A 394 -16.29 18.12 13.47
N THR A 395 -16.03 18.68 14.66
CA THR A 395 -16.17 20.13 14.90
C THR A 395 -14.88 20.94 14.89
N ASN A 396 -13.70 20.39 14.59
CA ASN A 396 -12.47 21.19 14.55
C ASN A 396 -11.58 20.94 13.31
N ALA A 397 -11.41 22.04 12.56
CA ALA A 397 -10.83 22.19 11.23
C ALA A 397 -9.46 21.53 10.99
N SER A 398 -9.16 21.26 9.72
CA SER A 398 -7.91 20.66 9.22
C SER A 398 -6.62 21.30 9.74
N ALA A 399 -6.63 22.61 10.04
CA ALA A 399 -5.48 23.31 10.62
C ALA A 399 -5.12 22.78 12.01
N ASN A 400 -6.12 22.64 12.90
CA ASN A 400 -5.92 22.07 14.24
C ASN A 400 -5.43 20.62 14.16
N MET A 401 -5.92 19.84 13.19
CA MET A 401 -5.44 18.48 12.94
C MET A 401 -3.97 18.46 12.48
N SER A 402 -3.60 19.30 11.51
CA SER A 402 -2.23 19.37 11.01
C SER A 402 -1.22 19.79 12.08
N ASP A 403 -1.61 20.72 12.95
CA ASP A 403 -0.76 21.19 14.05
C ASP A 403 -0.59 20.11 15.12
N ARG A 404 -1.65 19.36 15.46
CA ARG A 404 -1.53 18.21 16.38
C ARG A 404 -0.63 17.12 15.82
N VAL A 405 -0.83 16.71 14.56
CA VAL A 405 0.05 15.74 13.89
C VAL A 405 1.50 16.23 13.84
N SER A 406 1.72 17.51 13.48
CA SER A 406 3.06 18.08 13.43
C SER A 406 3.70 18.14 14.82
N SER A 407 2.90 18.40 15.87
CA SER A 407 3.37 18.40 17.26
C SER A 407 3.78 17.01 17.74
N SER A 408 3.07 15.95 17.32
CA SER A 408 3.44 14.57 17.64
C SER A 408 4.76 14.14 17.00
N ILE A 409 5.14 14.76 15.88
CA ILE A 409 6.41 14.48 15.18
C ILE A 409 7.53 15.37 15.71
N ASN A 410 7.28 16.68 15.77
CA ASN A 410 8.25 17.64 16.26
C ASN A 410 7.56 18.88 16.87
N ARG A 411 7.19 18.77 18.14
CA ARG A 411 6.53 19.84 18.91
C ARG A 411 7.31 21.16 19.01
N TYR A 412 8.61 21.16 18.74
CA TYR A 412 9.47 22.33 18.88
C TYR A 412 9.63 23.11 17.57
N ASP A 413 9.28 22.49 16.43
CA ASP A 413 9.43 23.07 15.10
C ASP A 413 8.15 23.77 14.60
N THR A 414 7.55 24.57 15.48
CA THR A 414 6.25 25.23 15.21
C THR A 414 6.30 26.17 14.00
N LEU A 415 7.48 26.74 13.70
CA LEU A 415 7.71 27.61 12.55
C LEU A 415 7.43 26.93 11.20
N THR A 416 7.55 25.60 11.13
CA THR A 416 7.33 24.86 9.87
C THR A 416 5.93 24.28 9.73
N PHE A 417 5.08 24.37 10.76
CA PHE A 417 3.73 23.80 10.74
C PHE A 417 2.89 24.29 9.54
N PRO A 418 2.90 25.58 9.16
CA PRO A 418 2.19 26.03 7.96
C PRO A 418 2.71 25.41 6.66
N VAL A 419 4.02 25.10 6.58
CA VAL A 419 4.61 24.42 5.41
C VAL A 419 4.15 22.96 5.36
N ARG A 420 4.13 22.28 6.52
CA ARG A 420 3.65 20.90 6.66
C ARG A 420 2.19 20.81 6.23
N GLN A 421 1.33 21.69 6.73
CA GLN A 421 -0.08 21.77 6.35
C GLN A 421 -0.27 21.88 4.83
N ARG A 422 0.44 22.79 4.16
CA ARG A 422 0.35 22.93 2.69
C ARG A 422 0.76 21.65 1.94
N ARG A 423 1.71 20.89 2.46
CA ARG A 423 2.11 19.58 1.88
C ARG A 423 1.02 18.53 2.09
N VAL A 424 0.35 18.53 3.24
CA VAL A 424 -0.81 17.66 3.51
C VAL A 424 -1.96 17.98 2.56
N GLU A 425 -2.31 19.26 2.39
CA GLU A 425 -3.37 19.71 1.49
C GLU A 425 -3.09 19.29 0.04
N ARG A 426 -1.84 19.40 -0.41
CA ARG A 426 -1.40 18.90 -1.71
C ARG A 426 -1.56 17.39 -1.85
N ALA A 427 -1.14 16.61 -0.85
CA ALA A 427 -1.34 15.16 -0.89
C ALA A 427 -2.84 14.82 -0.91
N LYS A 428 -3.66 15.54 -0.12
CA LYS A 428 -5.11 15.35 -0.08
C LYS A 428 -5.78 15.66 -1.41
N SER A 429 -5.38 16.70 -2.13
CA SER A 429 -5.96 17.01 -3.45
C SER A 429 -5.69 15.94 -4.50
N VAL A 430 -4.64 15.14 -4.34
CA VAL A 430 -4.27 14.04 -5.24
C VAL A 430 -4.95 12.73 -4.83
N LEU A 431 -4.99 12.45 -3.52
CA LEU A 431 -5.52 11.19 -3.00
C LEU A 431 -7.05 11.19 -2.84
N GLY A 432 -7.64 12.36 -2.60
CA GLY A 432 -9.01 12.50 -2.12
C GLY A 432 -10.08 12.61 -3.19
N ASP A 433 -9.74 12.45 -4.47
CA ASP A 433 -10.56 12.85 -5.62
C ASP A 433 -11.09 14.28 -5.46
N SER A 434 -10.47 15.22 -6.17
CA SER A 434 -11.26 16.37 -6.62
C SER A 434 -12.20 15.84 -7.70
N ALA A 435 -13.33 15.25 -7.30
CA ALA A 435 -14.45 14.91 -8.16
C ALA A 435 -15.72 15.49 -7.55
#